data_AF-A0A4Q3UD04-F1
#
_entry.id   AF-A0A4Q3UD04-F1
#
_cell.length_a   1.000
_cell.length_b   1.000
_cell.length_c   1.000
_cell.angle_alpha   90.00
_cell.angle_beta   90.00
_cell.angle_gamma   90.00
#
_symmetry.space_group_name_H-M   'P 1'
#
loop_
_entity.id
_entity.type
_entity.pdbx_description
1 polymer ?
#
loop_
_entity_poly.entity_id
_entity_poly.type
_entity_poly.pdbx_seq_one_letter_code
_entity_poly.pdbx_strand_id
1 'polypeptide(L)'
;MWKQHPKALPFLFFSEMWERFGYYLMIGIFTLYLKDVKEGFAMTEAESADLYGTFIALVFLTPFLGGLLADRYMGYRKSIIIGGIMMGIGYCLMSIHNLG
;
A
#
# COMPACT_ATOMS: atom_id res chain seq x y z
N MET A 1 -3.99 13.86 -28.51
CA MET A 1 -3.68 14.24 -27.12
C MET A 1 -2.44 13.53 -26.56
N TRP A 2 -2.25 12.22 -26.74
CA TRP A 2 -1.07 11.49 -26.25
C TRP A 2 0.28 11.79 -26.92
N LYS A 3 0.31 12.39 -28.12
CA LYS A 3 1.54 12.67 -28.88
C LYS A 3 2.40 13.82 -28.32
N GLN A 4 1.87 14.63 -27.39
CA GLN A 4 2.57 15.79 -26.78
C GLN A 4 3.19 15.47 -25.42
N HIS A 5 3.01 14.25 -24.90
CA HIS A 5 3.52 13.86 -23.59
C HIS A 5 4.71 12.88 -23.72
N PRO A 6 5.63 12.89 -22.74
CA PRO A 6 6.76 11.96 -22.71
C PRO A 6 6.27 10.50 -22.81
N LYS A 7 6.97 9.66 -23.58
CA LYS A 7 6.60 8.24 -23.77
C LYS A 7 6.52 7.44 -22.47
N ALA A 8 7.16 7.91 -21.40
CA ALA A 8 7.11 7.30 -20.07
C ALA A 8 5.86 7.66 -19.25
N LEU A 9 5.15 8.75 -19.60
CA LEU A 9 4.01 9.25 -18.83
C LEU A 9 2.86 8.24 -18.74
N PRO A 10 2.45 7.54 -19.83
CA PRO A 10 1.38 6.54 -19.72
C PRO A 10 1.73 5.43 -18.73
N PHE A 11 2.98 4.94 -18.73
CA PHE A 11 3.43 3.90 -17.81
C PHE A 11 3.41 4.36 -16.35
N LEU A 12 3.91 5.57 -16.08
CA LEU A 12 3.86 6.18 -14.75
C LEU A 12 2.43 6.37 -14.28
N PHE A 13 1.57 6.91 -15.14
CA PHE A 13 0.15 7.12 -14.84
C PHE A 13 -0.55 5.82 -14.48
N PHE A 14 -0.41 4.77 -15.31
CA PHE A 14 -1.04 3.48 -15.00
C PHE A 14 -0.47 2.87 -13.72
N SER A 15 0.85 2.98 -13.49
CA SER A 15 1.45 2.46 -12.25
C SER A 15 0.93 3.18 -11.00
N GLU A 16 0.81 4.50 -11.03
CA GLU A 16 0.28 5.29 -9.92
C GLU A 16 -1.22 5.03 -9.72
N MET A 17 -1.97 4.88 -10.81
CA MET A 17 -3.40 4.57 -10.75
C MET A 17 -3.65 3.21 -10.06
N TRP A 18 -2.88 2.17 -10.41
CA TRP A 18 -3.00 0.85 -9.78
C TRP A 18 -2.57 0.85 -8.31
N GLU A 19 -1.51 1.58 -7.98
CA GLU A 19 -1.04 1.76 -6.60
C GLU A 19 -2.15 2.39 -5.74
N ARG A 20 -2.69 3.54 -6.17
CA ARG A 20 -3.79 4.22 -5.47
C ARG A 20 -5.05 3.38 -5.40
N PHE A 21 -5.41 2.66 -6.46
CA PHE A 21 -6.57 1.77 -6.46
C PHE A 21 -6.44 0.70 -5.37
N GLY A 22 -5.28 0.01 -5.30
CA GLY A 22 -5.03 -0.99 -4.28
C GLY A 22 -5.05 -0.39 -2.87
N TYR A 23 -4.43 0.77 -2.68
CA TYR A 23 -4.39 1.45 -1.39
C TYR A 23 -5.80 1.80 -0.88
N TYR A 24 -6.63 2.43 -1.72
CA TYR A 24 -7.99 2.82 -1.34
C TYR A 24 -8.90 1.61 -1.13
N LEU A 25 -8.76 0.57 -1.95
CA LEU A 25 -9.48 -0.68 -1.76
C LEU A 25 -9.16 -1.28 -0.40
N MET A 26 -7.86 -1.38 -0.08
CA MET A 26 -7.38 -1.99 1.15
C MET A 26 -7.88 -1.22 2.37
N ILE A 27 -7.67 0.10 2.48
CA ILE A 27 -8.14 0.85 3.64
C ILE A 27 -9.68 0.85 3.76
N GLY A 28 -10.39 0.77 2.63
CA GLY A 28 -11.85 0.72 2.60
C GLY A 28 -12.43 -0.56 3.20
N ILE A 29 -11.75 -1.70 3.04
CA ILE A 29 -12.18 -2.99 3.59
C ILE A 29 -11.44 -3.40 4.87
N PHE A 30 -10.35 -2.71 5.22
CA PHE A 30 -9.45 -3.11 6.30
C PHE A 30 -10.15 -3.21 7.65
N THR A 31 -10.91 -2.19 8.05
CA THR A 31 -11.66 -2.20 9.32
C THR A 31 -12.75 -3.26 9.34
N LEU A 32 -13.39 -3.54 8.19
CA LEU A 32 -14.39 -4.60 8.07
C LEU A 32 -13.76 -5.97 8.28
N TYR A 33 -12.57 -6.18 7.70
CA TYR A 33 -11.79 -7.41 7.86
C TYR A 33 -11.31 -7.63 9.31
N LEU A 34 -10.84 -6.57 9.99
CA LEU A 34 -10.43 -6.67 11.40
C LEU A 34 -11.59 -7.00 12.35
N LYS A 35 -12.77 -6.44 12.08
CA LYS A 35 -13.99 -6.65 12.87
C LYS A 35 -14.70 -7.97 12.56
N ASP A 36 -14.41 -8.63 11.44
CA ASP A 36 -15.05 -9.90 11.10
C ASP A 36 -14.66 -11.00 12.10
N VAL A 37 -15.67 -11.74 12.57
CA VAL A 37 -15.55 -12.77 13.61
C VAL A 37 -15.35 -14.16 13.02
N LYS A 38 -15.75 -14.38 11.75
CA LYS A 38 -15.66 -15.70 11.11
C LYS A 38 -14.35 -15.91 10.36
N GLU A 39 -13.96 -14.92 9.56
CA GLU A 39 -12.80 -14.97 8.65
C GLU A 39 -11.85 -13.78 8.91
N GLY A 40 -11.92 -13.20 10.11
CA GLY A 40 -11.18 -12.01 10.49
C GLY A 40 -10.55 -12.14 11.87
N PHE A 41 -10.19 -11.01 12.46
CA PHE A 41 -9.49 -10.96 13.76
C PHE A 41 -10.42 -10.78 14.97
N ALA A 42 -11.75 -10.75 14.76
CA ALA A 42 -12.76 -10.56 15.80
C ALA A 42 -12.47 -9.36 16.75
N MET A 43 -11.84 -8.30 16.22
CA MET A 43 -11.44 -7.14 17.02
C MET A 43 -12.64 -6.28 17.41
N THR A 44 -12.55 -5.65 18.58
CA THR A 44 -13.51 -4.63 18.99
C THR A 44 -13.37 -3.36 18.15
N GLU A 45 -14.38 -2.49 18.20
CA GLU A 45 -14.33 -1.22 17.46
C GLU A 45 -13.15 -0.34 17.85
N ALA A 46 -12.84 -0.26 19.15
CA ALA A 46 -11.71 0.52 19.65
C ALA A 46 -10.37 -0.04 19.14
N GLU A 47 -10.15 -1.35 19.21
CA GLU A 47 -8.91 -1.99 18.74
C GLU A 47 -8.74 -1.85 17.23
N SER A 48 -9.80 -2.06 16.46
CA SER A 48 -9.75 -1.91 15.00
C SER A 48 -9.45 -0.47 14.57
N ALA A 49 -9.98 0.52 15.28
CA ALA A 49 -9.73 1.94 15.01
C ALA A 49 -8.30 2.36 15.36
N ASP A 50 -7.76 1.85 16.48
CA ASP A 50 -6.39 2.11 16.91
C ASP A 50 -5.36 1.53 15.92
N LEU A 51 -5.58 0.27 15.49
CA LEU A 51 -4.73 -0.37 14.49
C LEU A 51 -4.82 0.33 13.13
N TYR A 52 -6.03 0.71 12.69
CA TYR A 52 -6.25 1.46 11.46
C TYR A 52 -5.52 2.82 11.50
N GLY A 53 -5.64 3.57 12.60
CA GLY A 53 -4.97 4.85 12.78
C GLY A 53 -3.46 4.73 12.76
N THR A 54 -2.92 3.74 13.47
CA THR A 54 -1.48 3.44 13.49
C THR A 54 -0.98 3.05 12.11
N PHE A 55 -1.73 2.22 11.38
CA PHE A 55 -1.39 1.82 10.02
C PHE A 55 -1.30 3.03 9.09
N ILE A 56 -2.29 3.93 9.11
CA ILE A 56 -2.25 5.15 8.29
C ILE A 56 -1.07 6.03 8.68
N ALA A 57 -0.83 6.24 9.98
CA ALA A 57 0.29 7.04 10.45
C ALA A 57 1.63 6.51 9.91
N LEU A 58 1.82 5.19 9.91
CA LEU A 58 2.98 4.54 9.31
C LEU A 58 3.02 4.77 7.80
N VAL A 59 1.92 4.57 7.06
CA VAL A 59 1.87 4.80 5.61
C VAL A 59 2.27 6.24 5.24
N PHE A 60 1.97 7.23 6.08
CA PHE A 60 2.44 8.60 5.85
C PHE A 60 3.91 8.82 6.25
N LEU A 61 4.43 8.06 7.20
CA LEU A 61 5.82 8.13 7.66
C LEU A 61 6.79 7.41 6.70
N THR A 62 6.42 6.26 6.17
CA THR A 62 7.32 5.42 5.34
C THR A 62 7.82 6.12 4.08
N PRO A 63 7.03 6.93 3.34
CA PRO A 63 7.51 7.68 2.18
C PRO A 63 8.61 8.68 2.53
N PHE A 64 8.55 9.30 3.71
CA PHE A 64 9.61 10.19 4.18
C PHE A 64 10.92 9.42 4.39
N LEU A 65 10.87 8.28 5.07
CA LEU A 65 12.04 7.42 5.26
C LEU A 65 12.54 6.82 3.94
N GLY A 66 11.64 6.40 3.06
CA GLY A 66 11.94 5.85 1.74
C GLY A 66 12.57 6.88 0.81
N GLY A 67 12.12 8.14 0.86
CA GLY A 67 12.73 9.25 0.12
C GLY A 67 14.16 9.53 0.57
N LEU A 68 14.40 9.59 1.89
CA LEU A 68 15.75 9.75 2.44
C LEU A 68 16.70 8.61 2.03
N LEU A 69 16.20 7.37 2.02
CA LEU A 69 16.96 6.21 1.57
C LEU A 69 17.22 6.23 0.05
N ALA A 70 16.23 6.66 -0.74
CA ALA A 70 16.35 6.81 -2.19
C ALA A 70 17.40 7.88 -2.55
N ASP A 71 17.41 9.00 -1.83
CA ASP A 71 18.32 10.12 -2.06
C ASP A 71 19.78 9.77 -1.74
N ARG A 72 20.02 8.96 -0.70
CA ARG A 72 21.39 8.67 -0.24
C ARG A 72 22.01 7.40 -0.83
N TYR A 73 21.22 6.35 -1.08
CA TYR A 73 21.78 5.02 -1.34
C TYR A 73 21.30 4.35 -2.63
N MET A 74 20.00 4.37 -2.91
CA MET A 74 19.41 3.45 -3.91
C MET A 74 18.99 4.12 -5.22
N GLY A 75 18.81 5.44 -5.24
CA GLY A 75 18.24 6.18 -6.36
C GLY A 75 16.74 5.91 -6.55
N TYR A 76 16.05 6.84 -7.21
CA TYR A 76 14.58 6.82 -7.34
C TYR A 76 14.03 5.58 -8.05
N ARG A 77 14.64 5.12 -9.15
CA ARG A 77 14.11 3.97 -9.92
C ARG A 77 14.06 2.67 -9.11
N LYS A 78 15.14 2.34 -8.39
CA LYS A 78 15.20 1.10 -7.59
C LYS A 78 14.24 1.18 -6.40
N SER A 79 14.16 2.34 -5.77
CA SER A 79 13.28 2.58 -4.61
C SER A 79 11.81 2.41 -4.98
N ILE A 80 11.38 2.90 -6.16
CA ILE A 80 10.00 2.72 -6.66
C ILE A 80 9.72 1.23 -6.90
N ILE A 81 10.63 0.49 -7.55
CA ILE A 81 10.44 -0.94 -7.84
C ILE A 81 10.36 -1.75 -6.54
N ILE A 82 11.27 -1.53 -5.60
CA ILE A 82 11.29 -2.24 -4.31
C ILE A 82 10.02 -1.93 -3.52
N GLY A 83 9.60 -0.66 -3.47
CA GLY A 83 8.35 -0.26 -2.82
C GLY A 83 7.12 -0.94 -3.42
N GLY A 84 7.02 -0.98 -4.76
CA GLY A 84 5.93 -1.67 -5.46
C GLY A 84 5.91 -3.19 -5.20
N ILE A 85 7.08 -3.84 -5.18
CA ILE A 85 7.18 -5.27 -4.84
C ILE A 85 6.75 -5.51 -3.39
N MET A 86 7.24 -4.69 -2.46
CA MET A 86 6.89 -4.80 -1.04
C MET A 86 5.39 -4.65 -0.80
N MET A 87 4.75 -3.69 -1.49
CA MET A 87 3.31 -3.49 -1.46
C MET A 87 2.55 -4.70 -2.03
N GLY A 88 3.01 -5.25 -3.16
CA GLY A 88 2.45 -6.47 -3.74
C GLY A 88 2.53 -7.68 -2.80
N ILE A 89 3.68 -7.88 -2.15
CA ILE A 89 3.85 -8.93 -1.13
C ILE A 89 2.86 -8.72 0.03
N GLY A 90 2.70 -7.48 0.50
CA GLY A 90 1.74 -7.15 1.55
C GLY A 90 0.30 -7.52 1.18
N TYR A 91 -0.11 -7.25 -0.05
CA TYR A 91 -1.44 -7.66 -0.55
C TYR A 91 -1.57 -9.17 -0.69
N CYS A 92 -0.54 -9.87 -1.17
CA CYS A 92 -0.56 -11.33 -1.22
C CYS A 92 -0.69 -11.95 0.18
N LEU A 93 0.02 -11.40 1.17
CA LEU A 93 -0.08 -11.86 2.56
C LEU A 93 -1.49 -11.64 3.12
N MET A 94 -2.11 -10.48 2.88
CA MET A 94 -3.50 -10.24 3.32
C MET A 94 -4.52 -11.10 2.57
N SER A 95 -4.26 -11.43 1.31
CA SER A 95 -5.13 -12.33 0.54
C SER A 95 -5.10 -13.77 1.06
N ILE A 96 -4.03 -14.17 1.74
CA ILE A 96 -3.88 -15.52 2.29
C ILE A 96 -4.27 -15.45 3.77
N HIS A 97 -5.57 -15.51 4.04
CA HIS A 97 -6.09 -15.50 5.41
C HIS A 97 -5.79 -16.82 6.15
N ASN A 98 -5.71 -17.94 5.43
CA ASN A 98 -5.44 -19.23 6.04
C ASN A 98 -4.50 -20.12 5.20
N LEU A 99 -3.43 -20.61 5.84
CA LEU A 99 -2.52 -21.63 5.33
C LEU A 99 -2.71 -22.93 6.15
N GLY A 100 -3.95 -23.28 6.52
CA GLY A 100 -4.26 -24.45 7.35
C GLY A 100 -5.68 -24.48 7.89
#